data_AF-A0A9Q9C842-F1
#
_entry.id   AF-A0A9Q9C842-F1
#
_cell.length_a   1.000
_cell.length_b   1.000
_cell.length_c   1.000
_cell.angle_alpha   90.00
_cell.angle_beta   90.00
_cell.angle_gamma   90.00
#
_symmetry.space_group_name_H-M   'P 1'
#
loop_
_entity.id
_entity.type
_entity.pdbx_description
1 polymer ?
#
loop_
_entity_poly.entity_id
_entity_poly.type
_entity_poly.pdbx_seq_one_letter_code
_entity_poly.pdbx_strand_id
1 'polypeptide(L)'
;MDVWIKNFLKIKQDHTDPSDYEKFFTCFRDYLARHPSSHHKVSKLLVKALDVFKNVQLISISYRLLYCIGIELEIPESTLKKHFRNSYLREHMFPLLDRVSPGLFDSALLKLLRNPHYECKNFFSLMKSKKSWVMEFLSLRERRFARKQMMLMIHTEIFHSMDYFVTFFGHKDRSLSFLAFETFKLFVEGFVRRERENASERQEAPVLLHKEGMFSVWWDYERTWISLEMRLEVESPTNFLIHFTDFMLEKEKLLELISAGNKSGVESILRRYIDLREPLSIPNFRWASEVPQGSEPLRGEWVEEICFEYLFDGKTYKEITDCIEI
;
A
#
# COMPACT_ATOMS: atom_id res chain seq x y z
N MET A 1 4.42 -29.05 16.17
CA MET A 1 3.59 -28.53 15.06
C MET A 1 2.95 -29.61 14.20
N ASP A 2 3.65 -30.68 13.79
CA ASP A 2 3.08 -31.71 12.89
C ASP A 2 1.75 -32.32 13.35
N VAL A 3 1.59 -32.56 14.66
CA VAL A 3 0.35 -33.07 15.27
C VAL A 3 -0.80 -32.09 15.06
N TRP A 4 -0.58 -30.81 15.33
CA TRP A 4 -1.60 -29.77 15.18
C TRP A 4 -1.97 -29.51 13.72
N ILE A 5 -0.99 -29.53 12.82
CA ILE A 5 -1.22 -29.43 11.39
C ILE A 5 -2.09 -30.60 10.90
N LYS A 6 -1.76 -31.84 11.25
CA LYS A 6 -2.58 -33.01 10.87
C LYS A 6 -4.02 -32.91 11.39
N ASN A 7 -4.23 -32.24 12.51
CA ASN A 7 -5.53 -32.04 13.12
C ASN A 7 -6.20 -30.72 12.72
N PHE A 8 -5.65 -29.91 11.80
CA PHE A 8 -6.17 -28.58 11.45
C PHE A 8 -7.68 -28.55 11.21
N LEU A 9 -8.22 -29.53 10.47
CA LEU A 9 -9.66 -29.65 10.18
C LEU A 9 -10.54 -29.89 11.42
N LYS A 10 -9.94 -30.23 12.56
CA LYS A 10 -10.60 -30.48 13.84
C LYS A 10 -10.55 -29.26 14.78
N ILE A 11 -9.94 -28.15 14.36
CA ILE A 11 -10.00 -26.91 15.15
C ILE A 11 -11.46 -26.57 15.40
N LYS A 12 -11.78 -26.26 16.66
CA LYS A 12 -13.10 -25.81 17.08
C LYS A 12 -13.40 -24.48 16.38
N GLN A 13 -14.53 -24.39 15.70
CA GLN A 13 -14.85 -23.26 14.83
C GLN A 13 -15.61 -22.13 15.53
N ASP A 14 -16.08 -22.39 16.75
CA ASP A 14 -16.73 -21.49 17.70
C ASP A 14 -15.80 -21.18 18.87
N HIS A 15 -14.50 -21.08 18.63
CA HIS A 15 -13.53 -20.70 19.65
C HIS A 15 -13.77 -19.26 20.12
N THR A 16 -13.74 -19.05 21.42
CA THR A 16 -14.14 -17.78 22.05
C THR A 16 -13.21 -16.62 21.68
N ASP A 17 -11.92 -16.91 21.46
CA ASP A 17 -10.90 -15.89 21.16
C ASP A 17 -10.29 -16.07 19.77
N PRO A 18 -10.72 -15.29 18.77
CA PRO A 18 -10.14 -15.29 17.42
C PRO A 18 -8.63 -15.05 17.34
N SER A 19 -8.02 -14.37 18.32
CA SER A 19 -6.58 -14.06 18.29
C SER A 19 -5.72 -15.32 18.39
N ASP A 20 -6.25 -16.39 18.97
CA ASP A 20 -5.58 -17.67 19.06
C ASP A 20 -5.43 -18.36 17.69
N TYR A 21 -6.38 -18.14 16.77
CA TYR A 21 -6.23 -18.61 15.40
C TYR A 21 -5.08 -17.88 14.69
N GLU A 22 -4.84 -16.61 15.00
CA GLU A 22 -3.73 -15.84 14.44
C GLU A 22 -2.36 -16.28 15.01
N LYS A 23 -2.31 -16.60 16.31
CA LYS A 23 -1.12 -17.25 16.92
C LYS A 23 -0.81 -18.57 16.22
N PHE A 24 -1.83 -19.41 16.02
CA PHE A 24 -1.68 -20.67 15.29
C PHE A 24 -1.23 -20.47 13.84
N PHE A 25 -1.81 -19.50 13.14
CA PHE A 25 -1.40 -19.12 11.78
C PHE A 25 0.09 -18.79 11.72
N THR A 26 0.58 -17.96 12.63
CA THR A 26 2.00 -17.54 12.68
C THR A 26 2.93 -18.75 12.81
N CYS A 27 2.67 -19.63 13.78
CA CYS A 27 3.47 -20.84 13.96
C CYS A 27 3.38 -21.81 12.77
N PHE A 28 2.21 -21.94 12.14
CA PHE A 28 2.03 -22.81 10.98
C PHE A 28 2.73 -22.24 9.73
N ARG A 29 2.64 -20.93 9.50
CA ARG A 29 3.39 -20.25 8.43
C ARG A 29 4.90 -20.49 8.58
N ASP A 30 5.43 -20.31 9.78
CA ASP A 30 6.86 -20.46 10.04
C ASP A 30 7.31 -21.92 9.89
N TYR A 31 6.45 -22.88 10.26
CA TYR A 31 6.67 -24.29 9.97
C TYR A 31 6.75 -24.54 8.46
N LEU A 32 5.83 -23.98 7.65
CA LEU A 32 5.83 -24.17 6.19
C LEU A 32 7.08 -23.59 5.52
N ALA A 33 7.59 -22.47 6.02
CA ALA A 33 8.84 -21.87 5.54
C ALA A 33 10.05 -22.79 5.80
N ARG A 34 10.09 -23.48 6.94
CA ARG A 34 11.19 -24.38 7.32
C ARG A 34 11.09 -25.78 6.70
N HIS A 35 9.90 -26.19 6.24
CA HIS A 35 9.65 -27.55 5.74
C HIS A 35 9.00 -27.57 4.34
N PRO A 36 9.71 -27.16 3.26
CA PRO A 36 9.19 -27.21 1.89
C PRO A 36 8.71 -28.60 1.44
N SER A 37 9.36 -29.67 1.92
CA SER A 37 8.96 -31.05 1.62
C SER A 37 7.54 -31.42 2.09
N SER A 38 6.98 -30.67 3.06
CA SER A 38 5.62 -30.88 3.57
C SER A 38 4.51 -30.27 2.70
N HIS A 39 4.87 -29.36 1.77
CA HIS A 39 3.93 -28.52 1.02
C HIS A 39 2.87 -29.32 0.24
N HIS A 40 3.25 -30.44 -0.38
CA HIS A 40 2.29 -31.28 -1.12
C HIS A 40 1.21 -31.90 -0.21
N LYS A 41 1.59 -32.33 1.00
CA LYS A 41 0.64 -32.90 1.96
C LYS A 41 -0.24 -31.81 2.59
N VAL A 42 0.38 -30.69 2.95
CA VAL A 42 -0.31 -29.58 3.61
C VAL A 42 -1.27 -28.88 2.67
N SER A 43 -0.93 -28.70 1.39
CA SER A 43 -1.85 -28.10 0.40
C SER A 43 -3.17 -28.86 0.33
N LYS A 44 -3.15 -30.20 0.20
CA LYS A 44 -4.37 -31.02 0.18
C LYS A 44 -5.24 -30.83 1.42
N LEU A 45 -4.61 -30.72 2.59
CA LEU A 45 -5.29 -30.44 3.84
C LEU A 45 -5.93 -29.04 3.84
N LEU A 46 -5.20 -28.01 3.43
CA LEU A 46 -5.69 -26.64 3.40
C LEU A 46 -6.77 -26.42 2.34
N VAL A 47 -6.65 -27.04 1.16
CA VAL A 47 -7.72 -27.02 0.14
C VAL A 47 -8.99 -27.66 0.70
N LYS A 48 -8.87 -28.82 1.36
CA LYS A 48 -10.01 -29.45 2.03
C LYS A 48 -10.60 -28.56 3.13
N ALA A 49 -9.77 -27.78 3.83
CA ALA A 49 -10.20 -26.86 4.87
C ALA A 49 -11.12 -25.76 4.34
N LEU A 50 -10.89 -25.29 3.10
CA LEU A 50 -11.76 -24.30 2.44
C LEU A 50 -13.20 -24.80 2.32
N ASP A 51 -13.41 -26.10 2.08
CA ASP A 51 -14.76 -26.66 1.94
C ASP A 51 -15.39 -27.05 3.28
N VAL A 52 -14.58 -27.47 4.25
CA VAL A 52 -15.03 -27.99 5.55
C VAL A 52 -15.37 -26.88 6.54
N PHE A 53 -14.57 -25.82 6.56
CA PHE A 53 -14.78 -24.73 7.51
C PHE A 53 -15.99 -23.88 7.13
N LYS A 54 -16.73 -23.47 8.17
CA LYS A 54 -17.79 -22.48 8.14
C LYS A 54 -17.33 -21.16 8.76
N ASN A 55 -16.36 -21.21 9.67
CA ASN A 55 -15.75 -20.02 10.26
C ASN A 55 -14.88 -19.28 9.22
N VAL A 56 -15.24 -18.03 8.95
CA VAL A 56 -14.61 -17.17 7.94
C VAL A 56 -13.14 -16.87 8.24
N GLN A 57 -12.74 -16.77 9.51
CA GLN A 57 -11.34 -16.56 9.91
C GLN A 57 -10.48 -17.80 9.64
N LEU A 58 -11.00 -19.00 9.90
CA LEU A 58 -10.28 -20.24 9.58
C LEU A 58 -10.15 -20.44 8.06
N ILE A 59 -11.16 -20.03 7.29
CA ILE A 59 -11.07 -20.00 5.82
C ILE A 59 -10.02 -18.97 5.37
N SER A 60 -9.99 -17.76 5.95
CA SER A 60 -8.98 -16.75 5.59
C SER A 60 -7.55 -17.20 5.92
N ILE A 61 -7.35 -17.84 7.08
CA ILE A 61 -6.09 -18.48 7.46
C ILE A 61 -5.69 -19.55 6.45
N SER A 62 -6.65 -20.37 5.99
CA SER A 62 -6.38 -21.39 4.97
C SER A 62 -5.87 -20.77 3.67
N TYR A 63 -6.49 -19.68 3.18
CA TYR A 63 -5.99 -18.94 2.02
C TYR A 63 -4.60 -18.31 2.26
N ARG A 64 -4.37 -17.70 3.43
CA ARG A 64 -3.07 -17.10 3.77
C ARG A 64 -1.96 -18.15 3.84
N LEU A 65 -2.24 -19.33 4.37
CA LEU A 65 -1.28 -20.44 4.41
C LEU A 65 -1.05 -21.06 3.03
N LEU A 66 -2.09 -21.19 2.21
CA LEU A 66 -1.97 -21.63 0.80
C LEU A 66 -1.06 -20.69 0.01
N TYR A 67 -1.08 -19.38 0.28
CA TYR A 67 -0.17 -18.43 -0.36
C TYR A 67 1.31 -18.71 -0.05
N CYS A 68 1.61 -19.24 1.15
CA CYS A 68 2.97 -19.61 1.56
C CYS A 68 3.47 -20.93 0.96
N ILE A 69 2.61 -21.69 0.29
CA ILE A 69 2.97 -22.95 -0.33
C ILE A 69 3.61 -22.69 -1.70
N GLY A 70 4.76 -23.31 -1.96
CA GLY A 70 5.58 -23.15 -3.17
C GLY A 70 5.28 -24.16 -4.28
N ILE A 71 4.12 -24.81 -4.28
CA ILE A 71 3.70 -25.75 -5.33
C ILE A 71 2.45 -25.25 -6.07
N GLU A 72 2.11 -25.92 -7.16
CA GLU A 72 0.84 -25.72 -7.85
C GLU A 72 -0.33 -26.12 -6.94
N LEU A 73 -1.40 -25.32 -6.97
CA LEU A 73 -2.55 -25.47 -6.09
C LEU A 73 -3.79 -25.76 -6.92
N GLU A 74 -4.45 -26.86 -6.61
CA GLU A 74 -5.72 -27.24 -7.22
C GLU A 74 -6.87 -26.89 -6.27
N ILE A 75 -7.49 -25.73 -6.45
CA ILE A 75 -8.67 -25.32 -5.68
C ILE A 75 -9.90 -25.40 -6.60
N PRO A 76 -10.98 -26.10 -6.22
CA PRO A 76 -12.18 -26.16 -7.04
C PRO A 76 -12.75 -24.76 -7.34
N GLU A 77 -13.08 -24.51 -8.61
CA GLU A 77 -13.65 -23.22 -9.01
C GLU A 77 -14.93 -22.85 -8.26
N SER A 78 -15.76 -23.84 -7.93
CA SER A 78 -17.00 -23.66 -7.17
C SER A 78 -16.71 -23.06 -5.79
N THR A 79 -15.67 -23.56 -5.11
CA THR A 79 -15.18 -23.07 -3.82
C THR A 79 -14.66 -21.64 -3.94
N LEU A 80 -13.83 -21.36 -4.96
CA LEU A 80 -13.32 -20.02 -5.24
C LEU A 80 -14.48 -19.04 -5.51
N LYS A 81 -15.40 -19.38 -6.41
CA LYS A 81 -16.57 -18.54 -6.76
C LYS A 81 -17.46 -18.27 -5.55
N LYS A 82 -17.67 -19.25 -4.68
CA LYS A 82 -18.43 -19.11 -3.43
C LYS A 82 -17.75 -18.09 -2.49
N HIS A 83 -16.46 -18.27 -2.22
CA HIS A 83 -15.74 -17.42 -1.26
C HIS A 83 -15.48 -16.01 -1.79
N PHE A 84 -15.26 -15.84 -3.09
CA PHE A 84 -15.04 -14.53 -3.69
C PHE A 84 -16.24 -13.58 -3.53
N ARG A 85 -17.46 -14.10 -3.30
CA ARG A 85 -18.64 -13.28 -3.01
C ARG A 85 -18.55 -12.57 -1.65
N ASN A 86 -17.85 -13.16 -0.69
CA ASN A 86 -17.62 -12.56 0.63
C ASN A 86 -16.46 -11.54 0.54
N SER A 87 -16.72 -10.29 0.93
CA SER A 87 -15.75 -9.20 0.82
C SER A 87 -14.49 -9.42 1.67
N TYR A 88 -14.64 -9.98 2.88
CA TYR A 88 -13.53 -10.27 3.78
C TYR A 88 -12.65 -11.40 3.22
N LEU A 89 -13.24 -12.52 2.79
CA LEU A 89 -12.47 -13.62 2.21
C LEU A 89 -11.76 -13.20 0.92
N ARG A 90 -12.41 -12.37 0.10
CA ARG A 90 -11.85 -11.89 -1.18
C ARG A 90 -10.48 -11.23 -1.00
N GLU A 91 -10.29 -10.43 0.05
CA GLU A 91 -9.02 -9.78 0.34
C GLU A 91 -7.86 -10.77 0.51
N HIS A 92 -8.13 -11.90 1.13
CA HIS A 92 -7.14 -12.97 1.36
C HIS A 92 -6.97 -13.88 0.15
N MET A 93 -7.91 -13.87 -0.79
CA MET A 93 -7.81 -14.62 -2.04
C MET A 93 -6.94 -13.92 -3.08
N PHE A 94 -6.89 -12.58 -3.12
CA PHE A 94 -6.17 -11.84 -4.18
C PHE A 94 -4.72 -12.29 -4.40
N PRO A 95 -3.88 -12.51 -3.37
CA PRO A 95 -2.50 -12.94 -3.57
C PRO A 95 -2.37 -14.31 -4.27
N LEU A 96 -3.44 -15.11 -4.29
CA LEU A 96 -3.45 -16.45 -4.88
C LEU A 96 -4.04 -16.50 -6.29
N LEU A 97 -4.83 -15.50 -6.72
CA LEU A 97 -5.66 -15.64 -7.93
C LEU A 97 -4.85 -15.89 -9.20
N ASP A 98 -3.70 -15.22 -9.33
CA ASP A 98 -2.81 -15.37 -10.49
C ASP A 98 -2.20 -16.79 -10.56
N ARG A 99 -2.13 -17.50 -9.44
CA ARG A 99 -1.54 -18.85 -9.35
C ARG A 99 -2.56 -19.97 -9.56
N VAL A 100 -3.80 -19.75 -9.13
CA VAL A 100 -4.80 -20.83 -9.02
C VAL A 100 -5.85 -20.76 -10.12
N SER A 101 -6.21 -19.57 -10.57
CA SER A 101 -7.30 -19.42 -11.54
C SER A 101 -7.12 -18.17 -12.40
N PRO A 102 -6.11 -18.15 -13.30
CA PRO A 102 -5.90 -17.03 -14.21
C PRO A 102 -7.18 -16.75 -15.03
N GLY A 103 -7.61 -15.50 -15.07
CA GLY A 103 -8.77 -15.08 -15.86
C GLY A 103 -10.15 -15.32 -15.22
N LEU A 104 -10.27 -16.21 -14.23
CA LEU A 104 -11.57 -16.63 -13.68
C LEU A 104 -12.42 -15.48 -13.13
N PHE A 105 -11.77 -14.47 -12.53
CA PHE A 105 -12.44 -13.33 -11.88
C PHE A 105 -12.29 -12.02 -12.66
N ASP A 106 -11.81 -12.04 -13.89
CA ASP A 106 -11.39 -10.82 -14.58
C ASP A 106 -12.49 -9.75 -14.68
N SER A 107 -13.72 -10.16 -15.03
CA SER A 107 -14.88 -9.24 -15.06
C SER A 107 -15.17 -8.61 -13.69
N ALA A 108 -15.04 -9.39 -12.61
CA ALA A 108 -15.27 -8.89 -11.26
C ALA A 108 -14.13 -7.97 -10.81
N LEU A 109 -12.88 -8.30 -11.14
CA LEU A 109 -11.71 -7.48 -10.84
C LEU A 109 -11.76 -6.14 -11.58
N LEU A 110 -12.18 -6.11 -12.85
CA LEU A 110 -12.39 -4.87 -13.61
C LEU A 110 -13.50 -4.00 -13.00
N LYS A 111 -14.61 -4.61 -12.55
CA LYS A 111 -15.67 -3.89 -11.82
C LYS A 111 -15.15 -3.32 -10.51
N LEU A 112 -14.32 -4.07 -9.78
CA LEU A 112 -13.68 -3.59 -8.56
C LEU A 112 -12.73 -2.44 -8.88
N LEU A 113 -11.89 -2.54 -9.92
CA LEU A 113 -10.98 -1.48 -10.35
C LEU A 113 -11.74 -0.18 -10.62
N ARG A 114 -12.85 -0.24 -11.36
CA ARG A 114 -13.72 0.90 -11.69
C ARG A 114 -14.69 1.33 -10.57
N ASN A 115 -14.67 0.69 -9.40
CA ASN A 115 -15.39 1.17 -8.23
C ASN A 115 -14.52 2.19 -7.45
N PRO A 116 -14.91 3.48 -7.39
CA PRO A 116 -14.08 4.52 -6.78
C PRO A 116 -13.88 4.35 -5.27
N HIS A 117 -14.77 3.62 -4.59
CA HIS A 117 -14.73 3.42 -3.13
C HIS A 117 -14.06 2.12 -2.70
N TYR A 118 -13.63 1.29 -3.65
CA TYR A 118 -12.97 0.02 -3.34
C TYR A 118 -11.45 0.22 -3.22
N GLU A 119 -10.96 0.28 -1.99
CA GLU A 119 -9.53 0.41 -1.64
C GLU A 119 -9.11 -0.80 -0.81
N CYS A 120 -8.25 -1.65 -1.36
CA CYS A 120 -7.74 -2.84 -0.68
C CYS A 120 -6.29 -3.08 -1.12
N LYS A 121 -5.37 -3.19 -0.15
CA LYS A 121 -3.93 -3.34 -0.41
C LYS A 121 -3.62 -4.58 -1.25
N ASN A 122 -4.22 -5.73 -0.91
CA ASN A 122 -3.99 -6.97 -1.64
C ASN A 122 -4.58 -6.92 -3.06
N PHE A 123 -5.67 -6.18 -3.26
CA PHE A 123 -6.21 -5.92 -4.60
C PHE A 123 -5.23 -5.11 -5.44
N PHE A 124 -4.68 -4.01 -4.89
CA PHE A 124 -3.71 -3.20 -5.62
C PHE A 124 -2.42 -3.97 -5.92
N SER A 125 -1.95 -4.80 -4.98
CA SER A 125 -0.81 -5.71 -5.21
C SER A 125 -1.06 -6.65 -6.40
N LEU A 126 -2.26 -7.25 -6.48
CA LEU A 126 -2.68 -8.06 -7.62
C LEU A 126 -2.68 -7.26 -8.93
N MET A 127 -3.05 -5.97 -8.91
CA MET A 127 -3.03 -5.15 -10.13
C MET A 127 -1.62 -4.92 -10.68
N LYS A 128 -0.55 -5.12 -9.90
CA LYS A 128 0.84 -5.02 -10.39
C LYS A 128 1.14 -5.99 -11.53
N SER A 129 0.55 -7.18 -11.52
CA SER A 129 0.69 -8.17 -12.61
C SER A 129 -0.19 -7.84 -13.83
N LYS A 130 -1.20 -6.97 -13.68
CA LYS A 130 -2.17 -6.57 -14.72
C LYS A 130 -1.88 -5.18 -15.29
N LYS A 131 -0.63 -4.95 -15.72
CA LYS A 131 -0.12 -3.64 -16.16
C LYS A 131 -1.01 -2.95 -17.20
N SER A 132 -1.52 -3.67 -18.20
CA SER A 132 -2.37 -3.07 -19.25
C SER A 132 -3.66 -2.46 -18.69
N TRP A 133 -4.31 -3.14 -17.73
CA TRP A 133 -5.52 -2.64 -17.08
C TRP A 133 -5.24 -1.44 -16.20
N VAL A 134 -4.12 -1.47 -15.48
CA VAL A 134 -3.67 -0.33 -14.66
C VAL A 134 -3.46 0.89 -15.56
N MET A 135 -2.73 0.74 -16.66
CA MET A 135 -2.49 1.84 -17.60
C MET A 135 -3.79 2.40 -18.17
N GLU A 136 -4.70 1.55 -18.65
CA GLU A 136 -6.01 1.98 -19.16
C GLU A 136 -6.80 2.76 -18.10
N PHE A 137 -6.82 2.26 -16.86
CA PHE A 137 -7.52 2.92 -15.76
C PHE A 137 -6.87 4.26 -15.37
N LEU A 138 -5.54 4.36 -15.36
CA LEU A 138 -4.82 5.59 -15.07
C LEU A 138 -4.97 6.65 -16.17
N SER A 139 -5.31 6.26 -17.41
CA SER A 139 -5.59 7.21 -18.49
C SER A 139 -6.96 7.91 -18.36
N LEU A 140 -7.85 7.44 -17.48
CA LEU A 140 -9.17 8.05 -17.27
C LEU A 140 -9.04 9.41 -16.58
N ARG A 141 -9.48 10.48 -17.25
CA ARG A 141 -9.48 11.86 -16.69
C ARG A 141 -10.78 12.21 -15.97
N GLU A 142 -11.22 11.36 -15.05
CA GLU A 142 -12.41 11.60 -14.24
C GLU A 142 -12.06 11.82 -12.77
N ARG A 143 -12.42 12.98 -12.21
CA ARG A 143 -12.08 13.37 -10.83
C ARG A 143 -12.52 12.37 -9.76
N ARG A 144 -13.64 11.67 -9.98
CA ARG A 144 -14.14 10.63 -9.05
C ARG A 144 -13.19 9.45 -8.87
N PHE A 145 -12.28 9.21 -9.82
CA PHE A 145 -11.30 8.12 -9.74
C PHE A 145 -9.93 8.57 -9.23
N ALA A 146 -9.67 9.88 -9.12
CA ALA A 146 -8.35 10.42 -8.83
C ALA A 146 -7.71 9.82 -7.56
N ARG A 147 -8.49 9.70 -6.48
CA ARG A 147 -8.05 9.09 -5.22
C ARG A 147 -7.55 7.67 -5.43
N LYS A 148 -8.38 6.85 -6.08
CA LYS A 148 -8.08 5.45 -6.33
C LYS A 148 -6.92 5.26 -7.31
N GLN A 149 -6.84 6.11 -8.34
CA GLN A 149 -5.73 6.10 -9.29
C GLN A 149 -4.41 6.39 -8.58
N MET A 150 -4.36 7.39 -7.68
CA MET A 150 -3.17 7.67 -6.88
C MET A 150 -2.83 6.54 -5.90
N MET A 151 -3.81 5.98 -5.19
CA MET A 151 -3.60 4.78 -4.36
C MET A 151 -3.06 3.60 -5.18
N LEU A 152 -3.59 3.39 -6.39
CA LEU A 152 -3.11 2.37 -7.30
C LEU A 152 -1.64 2.62 -7.69
N MET A 153 -1.29 3.85 -8.09
CA MET A 153 0.10 4.23 -8.44
C MET A 153 1.06 4.00 -7.26
N ILE A 154 0.68 4.40 -6.04
CA ILE A 154 1.47 4.19 -4.81
C ILE A 154 1.74 2.70 -4.57
N HIS A 155 0.73 1.85 -4.75
CA HIS A 155 0.86 0.42 -4.47
C HIS A 155 1.48 -0.40 -5.61
N THR A 156 1.32 0.02 -6.86
CA THR A 156 1.86 -0.71 -8.02
C THR A 156 3.18 -0.15 -8.53
N GLU A 157 3.53 1.08 -8.17
CA GLU A 157 4.64 1.87 -8.73
C GLU A 157 4.55 2.02 -10.26
N ILE A 158 3.32 2.00 -10.80
CA ILE A 158 3.05 2.20 -12.22
C ILE A 158 2.51 3.62 -12.36
N PHE A 159 3.36 4.54 -12.79
CA PHE A 159 3.01 5.95 -12.95
C PHE A 159 2.59 6.24 -14.38
N HIS A 160 1.45 6.90 -14.58
CA HIS A 160 0.94 7.21 -15.90
C HIS A 160 0.05 8.46 -15.86
N SER A 161 0.08 9.25 -16.94
CA SER A 161 -0.70 10.50 -17.07
C SER A 161 -0.42 11.49 -15.92
N MET A 162 0.85 11.63 -15.51
CA MET A 162 1.25 12.44 -14.36
C MET A 162 0.89 13.92 -14.50
N ASP A 163 0.77 14.45 -15.72
CA ASP A 163 0.22 15.77 -16.01
C ASP A 163 -1.16 16.00 -15.39
N TYR A 164 -2.02 14.98 -15.40
CA TYR A 164 -3.33 15.10 -14.75
C TYR A 164 -3.21 15.12 -13.22
N PHE A 165 -2.25 14.41 -12.65
CA PHE A 165 -2.13 14.27 -11.20
C PHE A 165 -1.40 15.44 -10.53
N VAL A 166 -0.53 16.17 -11.25
CA VAL A 166 0.16 17.35 -10.70
C VAL A 166 -0.82 18.44 -10.28
N THR A 167 -2.00 18.50 -10.89
CA THR A 167 -3.03 19.50 -10.54
C THR A 167 -3.66 19.27 -9.16
N PHE A 168 -3.44 18.10 -8.54
CA PHE A 168 -4.05 17.77 -7.25
C PHE A 168 -3.24 18.26 -6.03
N PHE A 169 -2.00 18.73 -6.21
CA PHE A 169 -1.20 19.28 -5.12
C PHE A 169 -1.90 20.39 -4.33
N GLY A 170 -2.73 21.20 -4.99
CA GLY A 170 -3.52 22.26 -4.36
C GLY A 170 -5.01 21.98 -4.27
N HIS A 171 -5.42 20.71 -4.22
CA HIS A 171 -6.83 20.36 -4.12
C HIS A 171 -7.43 20.71 -2.74
N LYS A 172 -8.72 21.08 -2.66
CA LYS A 172 -9.35 21.50 -1.39
C LYS A 172 -9.43 20.37 -0.35
N ASP A 173 -9.69 19.14 -0.81
CA ASP A 173 -9.59 17.94 0.02
C ASP A 173 -8.11 17.64 0.28
N ARG A 174 -7.70 17.87 1.52
CA ARG A 174 -6.33 17.64 2.00
C ARG A 174 -5.88 16.19 1.80
N SER A 175 -6.78 15.21 1.92
CA SER A 175 -6.42 13.81 1.71
C SER A 175 -6.00 13.54 0.27
N LEU A 176 -6.65 14.20 -0.69
CA LEU A 176 -6.33 14.05 -2.11
C LEU A 176 -5.03 14.79 -2.49
N SER A 177 -4.81 15.95 -1.90
CA SER A 177 -3.55 16.70 -2.03
C SER A 177 -2.36 15.94 -1.42
N PHE A 178 -2.55 15.30 -0.25
CA PHE A 178 -1.55 14.41 0.35
C PHE A 178 -1.25 13.20 -0.53
N LEU A 179 -2.26 12.58 -1.16
CA LEU A 179 -2.03 11.48 -2.10
C LEU A 179 -1.24 11.91 -3.34
N ALA A 180 -1.44 13.14 -3.82
CA ALA A 180 -0.62 13.68 -4.90
C ALA A 180 0.85 13.79 -4.46
N PHE A 181 1.11 14.30 -3.26
CA PHE A 181 2.45 14.30 -2.66
C PHE A 181 3.07 12.90 -2.59
N GLU A 182 2.39 11.92 -1.99
CA GLU A 182 2.91 10.56 -1.88
C GLU A 182 3.19 9.92 -3.25
N THR A 183 2.29 10.14 -4.22
CA THR A 183 2.47 9.65 -5.59
C THR A 183 3.71 10.26 -6.24
N PHE A 184 3.86 11.58 -6.18
CA PHE A 184 4.99 12.27 -6.80
C PHE A 184 6.30 12.01 -6.08
N LYS A 185 6.27 11.81 -4.76
CA LYS A 185 7.44 11.42 -3.99
C LYS A 185 8.00 10.08 -4.50
N LEU A 186 7.15 9.06 -4.60
CA LEU A 186 7.57 7.75 -5.14
C LEU A 186 7.97 7.84 -6.62
N PHE A 187 7.25 8.62 -7.42
CA PHE A 187 7.57 8.84 -8.84
C PHE A 187 8.98 9.43 -9.01
N VAL A 188 9.29 10.49 -8.26
CA VAL A 188 10.59 11.20 -8.30
C VAL A 188 11.71 10.35 -7.71
N GLU A 189 11.51 9.71 -6.56
CA GLU A 189 12.48 8.80 -5.92
C GLU A 189 12.91 7.67 -6.86
N GLY A 190 11.99 7.17 -7.69
CA GLY A 190 12.27 6.17 -8.71
C GLY A 190 13.30 6.59 -9.76
N PHE A 191 13.35 7.88 -10.13
CA PHE A 191 14.40 8.40 -11.02
C PHE A 191 15.70 8.62 -10.28
N VAL A 192 15.64 9.26 -9.11
CA VAL A 192 16.83 9.58 -8.30
C VAL A 192 17.62 8.31 -7.94
N ARG A 193 16.93 7.22 -7.58
CA ARG A 193 17.59 5.94 -7.30
C ARG A 193 18.37 5.42 -8.51
N ARG A 194 17.77 5.45 -9.70
CA ARG A 194 18.42 4.99 -10.95
C ARG A 194 19.63 5.83 -11.31
N GLU A 195 19.54 7.15 -11.18
CA GLU A 195 20.69 8.02 -11.46
C GLU A 195 21.81 7.84 -10.46
N ARG A 196 21.51 7.69 -9.16
CA ARG A 196 22.53 7.43 -8.13
C ARG A 196 23.26 6.10 -8.33
N GLU A 197 22.60 5.09 -8.86
CA GLU A 197 23.22 3.80 -9.20
C GLU A 197 24.15 3.92 -10.42
N ASN A 198 23.89 4.87 -11.32
CA ASN A 198 24.65 5.08 -12.55
C ASN A 198 25.75 6.16 -12.44
N ALA A 199 25.64 7.09 -11.48
CA ALA A 199 26.56 8.22 -11.35
C ALA A 199 27.87 7.83 -10.67
N SER A 200 28.98 7.84 -11.42
CA SER A 200 30.32 7.56 -10.90
C SER A 200 31.00 8.79 -10.27
N GLU A 201 30.52 10.00 -10.57
CA GLU A 201 31.10 11.27 -10.11
C GLU A 201 30.00 12.30 -9.80
N ARG A 202 30.31 13.27 -8.92
CA ARG A 202 29.41 14.39 -8.61
C ARG A 202 29.20 15.23 -9.88
N GLN A 203 28.00 15.19 -10.45
CA GLN A 203 27.62 16.08 -11.52
C GLN A 203 27.31 17.47 -10.94
N GLU A 204 28.05 18.49 -11.37
CA GLU A 204 27.84 19.89 -10.94
C GLU A 204 26.64 20.55 -11.64
N ALA A 205 26.23 20.04 -12.81
CA ALA A 205 25.14 20.59 -13.59
C ALA A 205 23.82 19.83 -13.35
N PRO A 206 22.67 20.54 -13.24
CA PRO A 206 21.36 19.91 -13.20
C PRO A 206 21.07 19.02 -14.40
N VAL A 207 20.50 17.84 -14.14
CA VAL A 207 20.05 16.87 -15.14
C VAL A 207 18.53 16.83 -15.18
N LEU A 208 17.98 16.83 -16.40
CA LEU A 208 16.57 16.59 -16.65
C LEU A 208 16.29 15.07 -16.56
N LEU A 209 15.56 14.65 -15.52
CA LEU A 209 15.21 13.25 -15.30
C LEU A 209 13.96 12.82 -16.05
N HIS A 210 12.98 13.73 -16.15
CA HIS A 210 11.69 13.44 -16.76
C HIS A 210 11.03 14.72 -17.29
N LYS A 211 10.27 14.61 -18.36
CA LYS A 211 9.51 15.73 -18.94
C LYS A 211 8.13 15.28 -19.37
N GLU A 212 7.12 16.00 -18.89
CA GLU A 212 5.73 15.94 -19.33
C GLU A 212 5.31 17.28 -19.96
N GLY A 213 4.03 17.45 -20.30
CA GLY A 213 3.51 18.70 -20.85
C GLY A 213 3.38 19.82 -19.82
N MET A 214 3.07 19.50 -18.56
CA MET A 214 2.84 20.49 -17.50
C MET A 214 4.04 20.68 -16.57
N PHE A 215 4.95 19.71 -16.52
CA PHE A 215 6.10 19.79 -15.62
C PHE A 215 7.31 18.99 -16.11
N SER A 216 8.46 19.28 -15.52
CA SER A 216 9.70 18.56 -15.68
C SER A 216 10.33 18.25 -14.31
N VAL A 217 10.96 17.08 -14.19
CA VAL A 217 11.70 16.67 -12.98
C VAL A 217 13.18 16.87 -13.24
N TRP A 218 13.81 17.64 -12.36
CA TRP A 218 15.22 17.98 -12.45
C TRP A 218 15.94 17.53 -11.18
N TRP A 219 17.22 17.21 -11.34
CA TRP A 219 18.06 16.71 -10.27
C TRP A 219 19.47 17.25 -10.38
N ASP A 220 20.06 17.57 -9.23
CA ASP A 220 21.50 17.66 -9.04
C ASP A 220 21.88 16.78 -7.84
N TYR A 221 23.18 16.65 -7.56
CA TYR A 221 23.64 15.75 -6.49
C TYR A 221 23.01 16.04 -5.12
N GLU A 222 22.59 17.28 -4.85
CA GLU A 222 22.04 17.72 -3.57
C GLU A 222 20.50 17.70 -3.54
N ARG A 223 19.84 17.94 -4.69
CA ARG A 223 18.42 18.31 -4.73
C ARG A 223 17.69 17.66 -5.89
N THR A 224 16.39 17.46 -5.70
CA THR A 224 15.46 17.11 -6.77
C THR A 224 14.29 18.08 -6.70
N TRP A 225 13.84 18.58 -7.85
CA TRP A 225 12.70 19.49 -7.90
C TRP A 225 11.83 19.24 -9.11
N ILE A 226 10.60 19.73 -9.03
CA ILE A 226 9.63 19.76 -10.11
C ILE A 226 9.55 21.20 -10.61
N SER A 227 9.95 21.41 -11.86
CA SER A 227 9.73 22.66 -12.56
C SER A 227 8.38 22.60 -13.28
N LEU A 228 7.50 23.55 -13.04
CA LEU A 228 6.22 23.65 -13.74
C LEU A 228 6.39 24.45 -15.03
N GLU A 229 5.93 23.90 -16.15
CA GLU A 229 5.98 24.57 -17.45
C GLU A 229 4.89 25.66 -17.57
N MET A 230 3.83 25.54 -16.76
CA MET A 230 2.75 26.49 -16.63
C MET A 230 2.30 26.61 -15.17
N ARG A 231 1.75 27.77 -14.80
CA ARG A 231 1.16 27.95 -13.47
C ARG A 231 -0.06 27.05 -13.31
N LEU A 232 -0.17 26.40 -12.16
CA LEU A 232 -1.33 25.58 -11.83
C LEU A 232 -2.45 26.45 -11.25
N GLU A 233 -3.67 26.19 -11.70
CA GLU A 233 -4.86 26.63 -11.00
C GLU A 233 -5.13 25.66 -9.84
N VAL A 234 -5.16 26.18 -8.61
CA VAL A 234 -5.35 25.39 -7.41
C VAL A 234 -6.56 25.85 -6.61
N GLU A 235 -7.23 24.90 -5.96
CA GLU A 235 -8.39 25.17 -5.10
C GLU A 235 -7.97 25.66 -3.70
N SER A 236 -6.77 25.30 -3.26
CA SER A 236 -6.20 25.67 -1.96
C SER A 236 -4.68 25.93 -2.09
N PRO A 237 -4.26 27.21 -2.10
CA PRO A 237 -2.85 27.59 -2.06
C PRO A 237 -2.12 27.06 -0.82
N THR A 238 -2.82 26.95 0.32
CA THR A 238 -2.25 26.39 1.55
C THR A 238 -1.95 24.90 1.41
N ASN A 239 -2.85 24.09 0.86
CA ASN A 239 -2.57 22.68 0.61
C ASN A 239 -1.44 22.52 -0.41
N PHE A 240 -1.42 23.35 -1.46
CA PHE A 240 -0.31 23.36 -2.42
C PHE A 240 1.02 23.65 -1.74
N LEU A 241 1.10 24.68 -0.90
CA LEU A 241 2.31 24.98 -0.14
C LEU A 241 2.74 23.79 0.73
N ILE A 242 1.83 23.21 1.52
CA ILE A 242 2.13 22.07 2.40
C ILE A 242 2.68 20.87 1.61
N HIS A 243 2.06 20.53 0.49
CA HIS A 243 2.31 19.27 -0.20
C HIS A 243 3.30 19.39 -1.37
N PHE A 244 3.58 20.60 -1.88
CA PHE A 244 4.51 20.80 -2.99
C PHE A 244 5.89 21.35 -2.57
N THR A 245 6.04 21.88 -1.35
CA THR A 245 7.31 22.50 -0.89
C THR A 245 8.52 21.58 -1.06
N ASP A 246 8.36 20.27 -0.82
CA ASP A 246 9.45 19.30 -0.97
C ASP A 246 9.96 19.14 -2.41
N PHE A 247 9.19 19.61 -3.40
CA PHE A 247 9.54 19.57 -4.81
C PHE A 247 9.95 20.94 -5.37
N MET A 248 10.02 21.99 -4.54
CA MET A 248 10.41 23.32 -5.00
C MET A 248 11.91 23.51 -5.01
N LEU A 249 12.43 24.17 -6.05
CA LEU A 249 13.84 24.57 -6.11
C LEU A 249 14.20 25.51 -4.93
N GLU A 250 13.25 26.37 -4.53
CA GLU A 250 13.42 27.35 -3.44
C GLU A 250 13.06 26.81 -2.05
N LYS A 251 12.96 25.49 -1.86
CA LYS A 251 12.55 24.85 -0.59
C LYS A 251 13.17 25.51 0.65
N GLU A 252 14.50 25.59 0.73
CA GLU A 252 15.19 26.13 1.91
C GLU A 252 14.83 27.60 2.18
N LYS A 253 14.85 28.43 1.12
CA LYS A 253 14.45 29.84 1.21
C LYS A 253 12.98 29.99 1.62
N LEU A 254 12.10 29.09 1.16
CA LEU A 254 10.69 29.10 1.51
C LEU A 254 10.49 28.76 3.00
N LEU A 255 11.22 27.78 3.53
CA LEU A 255 11.19 27.42 4.95
C LEU A 255 11.70 28.56 5.85
N GLU A 256 12.75 29.27 5.43
CA GLU A 256 13.23 30.48 6.12
C GLU A 256 12.16 31.57 6.16
N LEU A 257 11.51 31.85 5.02
CA LEU A 257 10.45 32.87 4.92
C LEU A 257 9.22 32.51 5.77
N ILE A 258 8.82 31.24 5.79
CA ILE A 258 7.73 30.75 6.65
C ILE A 258 8.10 30.94 8.12
N SER A 259 9.32 30.55 8.51
CA SER A 259 9.81 30.65 9.89
C SER A 259 9.90 32.11 10.36
N ALA A 260 10.23 33.03 9.45
CA ALA A 260 10.26 34.46 9.71
C ALA A 260 8.89 35.14 9.65
N GLY A 261 7.80 34.40 9.35
CA GLY A 261 6.46 34.97 9.16
C GLY A 261 6.35 35.91 7.95
N ASN A 262 7.27 35.83 6.98
CA ASN A 262 7.33 36.70 5.82
C ASN A 262 6.35 36.24 4.72
N LYS A 263 5.06 36.52 4.96
CA LYS A 263 3.97 36.13 4.07
C LYS A 263 4.15 36.63 2.63
N SER A 264 4.56 37.88 2.43
CA SER A 264 4.73 38.45 1.08
C SER A 264 5.85 37.74 0.31
N GLY A 265 6.94 37.37 0.98
CA GLY A 265 8.01 36.55 0.41
C GLY A 265 7.53 35.16 0.00
N VAL A 266 6.76 34.49 0.86
CA VAL A 266 6.16 33.16 0.56
C VAL A 266 5.23 33.26 -0.66
N GLU A 267 4.32 34.24 -0.68
CA GLU A 267 3.42 34.45 -1.83
C GLU A 267 4.19 34.76 -3.12
N SER A 268 5.29 35.52 -3.04
CA SER A 268 6.11 35.82 -4.21
C SER A 268 6.73 34.56 -4.82
N ILE A 269 7.17 33.60 -4.02
CA ILE A 269 7.68 32.31 -4.51
C ILE A 269 6.53 31.49 -5.09
N LEU A 270 5.42 31.36 -4.37
CA LEU A 270 4.26 30.58 -4.82
C LEU A 270 3.68 31.07 -6.16
N ARG A 271 3.68 32.38 -6.44
CA ARG A 271 3.21 32.94 -7.72
C ARG A 271 4.02 32.46 -8.94
N ARG A 272 5.19 31.84 -8.74
CA ARG A 272 5.95 31.19 -9.81
C ARG A 272 5.31 29.86 -10.24
N TYR A 273 4.60 29.21 -9.32
CA TYR A 273 4.06 27.85 -9.47
C TYR A 273 2.54 27.82 -9.64
N ILE A 274 1.82 28.73 -8.99
CA ILE A 274 0.35 28.73 -8.96
C ILE A 274 -0.26 30.10 -9.22
N ASP A 275 -1.51 30.11 -9.68
CA ASP A 275 -2.33 31.30 -9.76
C ASP A 275 -2.98 31.60 -8.40
N LEU A 276 -2.32 32.45 -7.62
CA LEU A 276 -2.81 32.93 -6.32
C LEU A 276 -3.98 33.92 -6.50
N ARG A 277 -5.21 33.39 -6.49
CA ARG A 277 -6.45 34.19 -6.51
C ARG A 277 -6.86 34.71 -5.13
N GLU A 278 -6.40 34.05 -4.06
CA GLU A 278 -6.71 34.39 -2.66
C GLU A 278 -5.43 34.59 -1.85
N PRO A 279 -5.44 35.45 -0.79
CA PRO A 279 -4.30 35.61 0.10
C PRO A 279 -3.96 34.30 0.83
N LEU A 280 -2.67 34.01 0.98
CA LEU A 280 -2.23 32.77 1.61
C LEU A 280 -2.52 32.78 3.13
N SER A 281 -3.13 31.72 3.64
CA SER A 281 -3.11 31.41 5.07
C SER A 281 -1.90 30.53 5.37
N ILE A 282 -0.96 31.02 6.19
CA ILE A 282 0.21 30.25 6.65
C ILE A 282 -0.15 29.65 8.02
N PRO A 283 -0.35 28.33 8.14
CA PRO A 283 -0.57 27.68 9.42
C PRO A 283 0.60 27.94 10.40
N ASN A 284 0.27 28.28 11.65
CA ASN A 284 1.21 28.61 12.73
C ASN A 284 1.99 27.40 13.31
N PHE A 285 1.93 26.20 12.72
CA PHE A 285 2.45 24.97 13.34
C PHE A 285 3.60 24.34 12.56
N ARG A 286 4.55 23.73 13.30
CA ARG A 286 5.81 23.11 12.86
C ARG A 286 5.64 22.31 11.55
N TRP A 287 6.32 22.78 10.51
CA TRP A 287 6.37 22.20 9.16
C TRP A 287 7.38 21.05 9.02
N ALA A 288 8.08 20.70 10.10
CA ALA A 288 8.99 19.57 10.12
C ALA A 288 8.18 18.28 10.33
N SER A 289 8.00 17.50 9.27
CA SER A 289 7.83 16.06 9.47
C SER A 289 9.14 15.56 10.07
N GLU A 290 9.12 15.24 11.36
CA GLU A 290 10.10 14.30 11.88
C GLU A 290 9.98 13.04 11.03
N VAL A 291 11.09 12.67 10.39
CA VAL A 291 11.22 11.39 9.70
C VAL A 291 10.70 10.34 10.67
N PRO A 292 9.70 9.51 10.30
CA PRO A 292 9.30 8.40 11.16
C PRO A 292 10.57 7.61 11.45
N GLN A 293 11.05 7.66 12.69
CA GLN A 293 12.11 6.76 13.12
C GLN A 293 11.57 5.37 12.84
N GLY A 294 12.23 4.68 11.90
CA GLY A 294 11.86 3.34 11.51
C GLY A 294 11.68 2.53 12.77
N SER A 295 10.45 2.04 12.98
CA SER A 295 10.18 1.05 14.00
C SER A 295 11.20 -0.06 13.80
N GLU A 296 12.03 -0.28 14.83
CA GLU A 296 13.00 -1.36 14.85
C GLU A 296 12.33 -2.65 14.35
N PRO A 297 13.03 -3.50 13.59
CA PRO A 297 12.51 -4.83 13.32
C PRO A 297 12.26 -5.50 14.68
N LEU A 298 10.99 -5.82 14.95
CA LEU A 298 10.58 -6.65 16.07
C LEU A 298 11.52 -7.87 16.10
N ARG A 299 12.42 -7.86 17.09
CA ARG A 299 13.35 -8.96 17.34
C ARG A 299 12.53 -10.22 17.50
N GLY A 300 12.99 -11.28 16.85
CA GLY A 300 12.34 -12.59 16.85
C GLY A 300 11.90 -12.98 18.26
N GLU A 301 10.60 -13.17 18.41
CA GLU A 301 10.04 -13.76 19.61
C GLU A 301 10.61 -15.16 19.79
N TRP A 302 10.96 -15.42 21.04
CA TRP A 302 11.42 -16.70 21.53
C TRP A 302 10.38 -17.76 21.20
N VAL A 303 10.84 -18.89 20.67
CA VAL A 303 9.98 -20.05 20.43
C VAL A 303 9.61 -20.61 21.81
N GLU A 304 8.54 -20.10 22.41
CA GLU A 304 7.83 -20.83 23.44
C GLU A 304 7.37 -22.17 22.86
N GLU A 305 7.42 -23.24 23.66
CA GLU A 305 6.77 -24.50 23.32
C GLU A 305 5.24 -24.31 23.37
N ILE A 306 4.69 -23.66 22.34
CA ILE A 306 3.27 -23.33 22.29
C ILE A 306 2.45 -24.63 22.10
N CYS A 307 1.64 -24.95 23.10
CA CYS A 307 0.66 -26.03 23.04
C CYS A 307 -0.68 -25.51 22.49
N PHE A 308 -1.16 -26.06 21.37
CA PHE A 308 -2.41 -25.63 20.74
C PHE A 308 -3.62 -26.50 21.08
N GLU A 309 -3.54 -27.38 22.09
CA GLU A 309 -4.64 -28.29 22.48
C GLU A 309 -5.96 -27.57 22.70
N TYR A 310 -5.90 -26.36 23.23
CA TYR A 310 -7.04 -25.50 23.51
C TYR A 310 -7.89 -25.14 22.28
N LEU A 311 -7.26 -25.06 21.10
CA LEU A 311 -7.97 -24.85 19.83
C LEU A 311 -8.80 -26.07 19.41
N PHE A 312 -8.53 -27.24 19.99
CA PHE A 312 -9.19 -28.51 19.66
C PHE A 312 -10.14 -28.98 20.76
N ASP A 313 -9.89 -28.63 22.02
CA ASP A 313 -10.75 -28.97 23.16
C ASP A 313 -11.80 -27.88 23.48
N GLY A 314 -11.62 -26.67 22.94
CA GLY A 314 -12.52 -25.54 23.11
C GLY A 314 -12.43 -24.81 24.44
N LYS A 315 -11.34 -25.00 25.20
CA LYS A 315 -11.00 -24.20 26.38
C LYS A 315 -10.16 -22.99 25.95
N THR A 316 -10.17 -21.91 26.73
CA THR A 316 -9.33 -20.73 26.50
C THR A 316 -8.27 -20.67 27.60
N TYR A 317 -7.01 -20.38 27.26
CA TYR A 317 -5.90 -20.28 28.23
C TYR A 317 -5.67 -18.87 28.78
N LYS A 318 -6.56 -17.90 28.53
CA LYS A 318 -6.39 -16.56 29.11
C LYS A 318 -6.58 -16.61 30.63
N GLU A 319 -5.48 -16.51 31.35
CA GLU A 319 -5.49 -16.09 32.75
C GLU A 319 -5.83 -14.59 32.81
N ILE A 320 -6.44 -14.16 33.93
CA ILE A 320 -6.97 -12.80 34.16
C ILE A 320 -5.90 -11.69 33.95
N THR A 321 -4.61 -12.06 33.92
CA THR A 321 -3.46 -11.19 33.68
C THR A 321 -3.24 -10.78 32.22
N ASP A 322 -3.85 -11.45 31.25
CA ASP A 322 -3.75 -11.07 29.81
C ASP A 322 -4.63 -9.86 29.46
N CYS A 323 -5.34 -9.29 30.43
CA CYS A 323 -6.08 -8.04 30.30
C CYS A 323 -5.29 -6.89 30.93
N ILE A 324 -4.16 -6.50 30.33
CA ILE A 324 -3.59 -5.16 30.54
C ILE A 324 -3.30 -4.55 29.17
N GLU A 325 -4.29 -3.83 28.63
CA GLU A 325 -4.00 -2.67 27.77
C GLU A 325 -3.88 -1.45 28.71
N ILE A 326 -2.71 -0.80 28.73
CA ILE A 326 -2.55 0.61 29.15
C ILE A 326 -2.18 1.40 27.91
#